data_AF-H8MEM4-F1
#
_entry.id   AF-H8MEM4-F1
#
_cell.length_a   1.000
_cell.length_b   1.000
_cell.length_c   1.000
_cell.angle_alpha   90.00
_cell.angle_beta   90.00
_cell.angle_gamma   90.00
#
_symmetry.space_group_name_H-M   'P 1'
#
loop_
_entity.id
_entity.type
_entity.pdbx_description
1 polymer ?
#
loop_
_entity_poly.entity_id
_entity_poly.type
_entity_poly.pdbx_seq_one_letter_code
_entity_poly.pdbx_strand_id
1 'polypeptide(L)'
;MALDLFKEKGVPVERQSFTWKDMVRRPYSKMDDDAFTRTRVILMNGIEADALRMKHIFARLNLELRPHLALVRRAEHHQQTLVNWLTPPDQKVIETTLGFEQLAIEVTASVAIHEPDPYLAQTYRFGMLEDFDHLYRYSALYDRLEGQDPNNITQSYTDIIPGRPTAVEHRHPLDDLRRPYDCKTADPLSKLHAMTITASEFMTHDYYMTVGPTFTDPVARQLYAEIASIEEQHVTQYGSLMDPGESLLEKWMLHEAMEVYNYYSCLAYETNPRIKEVWQRFVDYELGHLHYVMELFKTMEQRDPAEVLPRTLPEPIAFKEHREFVRKVLSQEVDMRSDGTEYVDKSQLPPDHRTLVYQSQLNSEGSPSETAAAGYKWRPGTELAAKAERMGSVLEGRRLQ
;
A
#
# COMPACT_ATOMS: atom_id res chain seq x y z
N MET A 1 14.59 -19.27 -10.10
CA MET A 1 13.72 -20.47 -10.12
C MET A 1 12.48 -20.10 -9.34
N ALA A 2 11.30 -20.31 -9.89
CA ALA A 2 10.05 -20.02 -9.17
C ALA A 2 9.91 -20.91 -7.92
N LEU A 3 9.38 -20.35 -6.84
CA LEU A 3 9.15 -21.05 -5.58
C LEU A 3 7.88 -21.92 -5.69
N ASP A 4 8.01 -23.22 -5.36
CA ASP A 4 6.91 -24.20 -5.42
C ASP A 4 6.30 -24.36 -4.02
N LEU A 5 5.07 -23.87 -3.84
CA LEU A 5 4.39 -23.81 -2.53
C LEU A 5 4.17 -25.20 -1.92
N PHE A 6 4.13 -26.26 -2.72
CA PHE A 6 3.84 -27.62 -2.25
C PHE A 6 5.10 -28.43 -1.93
N LYS A 7 6.27 -28.02 -2.46
CA LYS A 7 7.54 -28.75 -2.28
C LYS A 7 8.47 -28.11 -1.26
N GLU A 8 8.47 -26.79 -1.19
CA GLU A 8 9.33 -26.07 -0.26
C GLU A 8 8.81 -26.22 1.17
N LYS A 9 9.64 -26.74 2.08
CA LYS A 9 9.17 -27.25 3.38
C LYS A 9 8.91 -26.18 4.45
N GLY A 10 9.54 -25.01 4.33
CA GLY A 10 9.55 -24.01 5.39
C GLY A 10 10.05 -24.52 6.76
N VAL A 11 9.71 -23.78 7.81
CA VAL A 11 9.95 -24.11 9.22
C VAL A 11 8.61 -24.34 9.91
N PRO A 12 8.34 -25.56 10.44
CA PRO A 12 7.11 -25.85 11.16
C PRO A 12 6.84 -24.88 12.31
N VAL A 13 5.58 -24.53 12.53
CA VAL A 13 5.10 -23.53 13.52
C VAL A 13 5.75 -23.74 14.91
N GLU A 14 5.84 -24.99 15.37
CA GLU A 14 6.39 -25.35 16.69
C GLU A 14 7.91 -25.17 16.81
N ARG A 15 8.61 -24.98 15.70
CA ARG A 15 10.06 -24.76 15.63
C ARG A 15 10.44 -23.31 15.36
N GLN A 16 9.45 -22.48 15.04
CA GLN A 16 9.67 -21.05 14.89
C GLN A 16 9.89 -20.43 16.27
N SER A 17 10.95 -19.65 16.40
CA SER A 17 11.35 -19.11 17.70
C SER A 17 11.86 -17.69 17.53
N PHE A 18 11.58 -16.84 18.52
CA PHE A 18 12.01 -15.45 18.58
C PHE A 18 12.62 -15.18 19.95
N THR A 19 13.53 -14.21 20.01
CA THR A 19 13.97 -13.61 21.27
C THR A 19 13.68 -12.12 21.26
N TRP A 20 13.61 -11.47 22.44
CA TRP A 20 13.41 -10.01 22.50
C TRP A 20 14.47 -9.22 21.72
N LYS A 21 15.74 -9.68 21.77
CA LYS A 21 16.84 -9.08 21.00
C LYS A 21 16.73 -9.34 19.50
N ASP A 22 16.09 -10.44 19.13
CA ASP A 22 15.90 -10.81 17.73
C ASP A 22 14.76 -10.04 17.08
N MET A 23 13.69 -9.72 17.83
CA MET A 23 12.58 -8.89 17.34
C MET A 23 12.97 -7.42 17.16
N VAL A 24 13.91 -6.90 17.96
CA VAL A 24 14.36 -5.50 17.86
C VAL A 24 15.74 -5.43 17.24
N ARG A 25 15.79 -5.59 15.90
CA ARG A 25 17.03 -5.51 15.13
C ARG A 25 17.43 -4.06 14.87
N ARG A 26 18.63 -3.87 14.31
CA ARG A 26 19.07 -2.55 13.83
C ARG A 26 18.08 -2.04 12.76
N PRO A 27 17.64 -0.78 12.78
CA PRO A 27 16.82 -0.22 11.71
C PRO A 27 17.59 -0.03 10.40
N TYR A 28 16.89 0.14 9.27
CA TYR A 28 17.52 0.68 8.05
C TYR A 28 17.87 2.17 8.25
N SER A 29 18.77 2.72 7.44
CA SER A 29 19.11 4.14 7.40
C SER A 29 18.17 4.85 6.43
N LYS A 30 17.42 5.86 6.89
CA LYS A 30 16.54 6.63 6.00
C LYS A 30 17.29 7.42 4.91
N MET A 31 18.60 7.62 5.08
CA MET A 31 19.46 8.37 4.15
C MET A 31 20.36 7.47 3.29
N ASP A 32 20.87 6.38 3.84
CA ASP A 32 21.90 5.55 3.16
C ASP A 32 21.35 4.28 2.52
N ASP A 33 20.24 3.75 3.03
CA ASP A 33 19.60 2.56 2.45
C ASP A 33 18.65 2.97 1.32
N ASP A 34 18.44 2.04 0.39
CA ASP A 34 17.58 2.27 -0.78
C ASP A 34 16.12 2.50 -0.37
N ALA A 35 15.43 3.43 -1.02
CA ALA A 35 14.03 3.75 -0.78
C ALA A 35 13.12 2.52 -0.95
N PHE A 36 13.49 1.56 -1.80
CA PHE A 36 12.77 0.31 -1.94
C PHE A 36 13.02 -0.68 -0.79
N THR A 37 14.09 -0.55 0.01
CA THR A 37 14.19 -1.26 1.30
C THR A 37 13.10 -0.76 2.25
N ARG A 38 12.88 0.57 2.34
CA ARG A 38 11.78 1.15 3.10
C ARG A 38 10.42 0.71 2.56
N THR A 39 10.23 0.75 1.23
CA THR A 39 8.99 0.31 0.57
C THR A 39 8.62 -1.13 0.96
N ARG A 40 9.59 -2.05 0.92
CA ARG A 40 9.40 -3.44 1.36
C ARG A 40 9.02 -3.55 2.84
N VAL A 41 9.68 -2.79 3.71
CA VAL A 41 9.35 -2.77 5.15
C VAL A 41 7.93 -2.29 5.40
N ILE A 42 7.50 -1.22 4.71
CA ILE A 42 6.14 -0.70 4.83
C ILE A 42 5.12 -1.73 4.31
N LEU A 43 5.35 -2.31 3.13
CA LEU A 43 4.46 -3.31 2.55
C LEU A 43 4.29 -4.53 3.46
N MET A 44 5.42 -5.11 3.91
CA MET A 44 5.38 -6.32 4.73
C MET A 44 4.75 -6.07 6.10
N ASN A 45 4.94 -4.88 6.67
CA ASN A 45 4.21 -4.51 7.87
C ASN A 45 2.69 -4.47 7.60
N GLY A 46 2.26 -3.90 6.46
CA GLY A 46 0.87 -3.84 6.02
C GLY A 46 0.22 -5.21 5.92
N ILE A 47 0.90 -6.10 5.21
CA ILE A 47 0.52 -7.50 5.01
C ILE A 47 0.34 -8.23 6.36
N GLU A 48 1.34 -8.14 7.22
CA GLU A 48 1.31 -8.77 8.55
C GLU A 48 0.20 -8.18 9.43
N ALA A 49 0.00 -6.86 9.40
CA ALA A 49 -1.08 -6.21 10.16
C ALA A 49 -2.45 -6.71 9.73
N ASP A 50 -2.68 -6.85 8.42
CA ASP A 50 -3.92 -7.35 7.86
C ASP A 50 -4.13 -8.85 8.14
N ALA A 51 -3.09 -9.67 8.02
CA ALA A 51 -3.10 -11.08 8.39
C ALA A 51 -3.52 -11.26 9.86
N LEU A 52 -2.94 -10.50 10.80
CA LEU A 52 -3.32 -10.51 12.21
C LEU A 52 -4.77 -10.07 12.41
N ARG A 53 -5.23 -9.02 11.71
CA ARG A 53 -6.61 -8.52 11.74
C ARG A 53 -7.58 -9.61 11.31
N MET A 54 -7.34 -10.24 10.16
CA MET A 54 -8.11 -11.35 9.63
C MET A 54 -8.18 -12.51 10.63
N LYS A 55 -7.03 -12.94 11.16
CA LYS A 55 -6.95 -14.06 12.12
C LYS A 55 -7.69 -13.75 13.43
N HIS A 56 -7.73 -12.49 13.86
CA HIS A 56 -8.54 -12.05 14.99
C HIS A 56 -10.04 -12.06 14.70
N ILE A 57 -10.46 -11.64 13.50
CA ILE A 57 -11.86 -11.68 13.07
C ILE A 57 -12.34 -13.13 12.95
N PHE A 58 -11.56 -14.01 12.30
CA PHE A 58 -11.94 -15.41 12.11
C PHE A 58 -12.10 -16.14 13.44
N ALA A 59 -11.28 -15.83 14.44
CA ALA A 59 -11.42 -16.38 15.79
C ALA A 59 -12.73 -15.95 16.47
N ARG A 60 -13.33 -14.81 16.10
CA ARG A 60 -14.65 -14.39 16.60
C ARG A 60 -15.78 -15.17 15.94
N LEU A 61 -15.59 -15.60 14.70
CA LEU A 61 -16.60 -16.25 13.86
C LEU A 61 -16.57 -17.78 13.92
N ASN A 62 -15.43 -18.39 14.25
CA ASN A 62 -15.26 -19.84 14.24
C ASN A 62 -14.56 -20.33 15.51
N LEU A 63 -15.26 -21.15 16.31
CA LEU A 63 -14.75 -21.70 17.58
C LEU A 63 -13.65 -22.74 17.36
N GLU A 64 -13.82 -23.60 16.35
CA GLU A 64 -12.93 -24.72 16.07
C GLU A 64 -11.55 -24.25 15.60
N LEU A 65 -11.51 -23.18 14.80
CA LEU A 65 -10.26 -22.61 14.31
C LEU A 65 -9.47 -21.83 15.39
N ARG A 66 -10.04 -21.53 16.56
CA ARG A 66 -9.39 -20.63 17.54
C ARG A 66 -8.00 -21.10 18.00
N PRO A 67 -7.77 -22.37 18.38
CA PRO A 67 -6.45 -22.82 18.78
C PRO A 67 -5.43 -22.69 17.64
N HIS A 68 -5.83 -23.05 16.42
CA HIS A 68 -5.00 -22.98 15.22
C HIS A 68 -4.60 -21.55 14.88
N LEU A 69 -5.59 -20.65 14.82
CA LEU A 69 -5.38 -19.22 14.60
C LEU A 69 -4.51 -18.61 15.69
N ALA A 70 -4.65 -19.05 16.96
CA ALA A 70 -3.86 -18.51 18.05
C ALA A 70 -2.36 -18.87 17.98
N LEU A 71 -2.04 -20.07 17.47
CA LEU A 71 -0.65 -20.52 17.31
C LEU A 71 0.06 -19.70 16.23
N VAL A 72 -0.51 -19.66 15.02
CA VAL A 72 0.05 -18.96 13.86
C VAL A 72 0.14 -17.45 14.12
N ARG A 73 -0.98 -16.84 14.55
CA ARG A 73 -1.05 -15.39 14.81
C ARG A 73 -0.02 -14.89 15.84
N ARG A 74 0.44 -15.74 16.77
CA ARG A 74 1.46 -15.32 17.74
C ARG A 74 2.85 -15.24 17.10
N ALA A 75 3.17 -16.16 16.19
CA ALA A 75 4.43 -16.12 15.45
C ALA A 75 4.47 -14.88 14.55
N GLU A 76 3.43 -14.65 13.78
CA GLU A 76 3.28 -13.49 12.89
C GLU A 76 3.29 -12.16 13.63
N HIS A 77 2.68 -12.09 14.82
CA HIS A 77 2.79 -10.87 15.62
C HIS A 77 4.24 -10.51 15.94
N HIS A 78 5.11 -11.52 16.15
CA HIS A 78 6.54 -11.27 16.30
C HIS A 78 7.21 -10.90 14.97
N GLN A 79 6.73 -11.41 13.84
CA GLN A 79 7.19 -11.02 12.50
C GLN A 79 6.84 -9.57 12.20
N GLN A 80 5.55 -9.21 12.31
CA GLN A 80 5.07 -7.83 12.24
C GLN A 80 5.89 -6.90 13.13
N THR A 81 6.11 -7.28 14.39
CA THR A 81 6.90 -6.46 15.33
C THR A 81 8.31 -6.24 14.78
N LEU A 82 8.98 -7.30 14.34
CA LEU A 82 10.32 -7.20 13.78
C LEU A 82 10.34 -6.30 12.53
N VAL A 83 9.44 -6.56 11.58
CA VAL A 83 9.36 -5.78 10.32
C VAL A 83 9.11 -4.31 10.62
N ASN A 84 8.05 -3.99 11.37
CA ASN A 84 7.70 -2.61 11.70
C ASN A 84 8.85 -1.87 12.39
N TRP A 85 9.58 -2.54 13.28
CA TRP A 85 10.68 -1.96 14.05
C TRP A 85 12.01 -1.89 13.26
N LEU A 86 12.02 -2.29 11.99
CA LEU A 86 13.10 -1.92 11.06
C LEU A 86 13.03 -0.44 10.65
N THR A 87 11.89 0.23 10.88
CA THR A 87 11.73 1.68 10.65
C THR A 87 12.62 2.47 11.61
N PRO A 88 13.46 3.40 11.10
CA PRO A 88 14.40 4.13 11.94
C PRO A 88 13.71 5.14 12.88
N PRO A 89 14.17 5.27 14.13
CA PRO A 89 13.55 6.16 15.13
C PRO A 89 13.74 7.65 14.83
N ASP A 90 14.67 8.00 13.95
CA ASP A 90 14.89 9.38 13.49
C ASP A 90 14.06 9.74 12.24
N GLN A 91 13.22 8.83 11.72
CA GLN A 91 12.27 9.12 10.66
C GLN A 91 11.06 9.89 11.21
N LYS A 92 10.77 11.05 10.62
CA LYS A 92 9.64 11.88 11.01
C LYS A 92 8.32 11.28 10.50
N VAL A 93 7.21 11.71 11.11
CA VAL A 93 5.86 11.27 10.73
C VAL A 93 5.58 11.53 9.23
N ILE A 94 5.85 12.76 8.77
CA ILE A 94 5.66 13.15 7.38
C ILE A 94 6.64 12.43 6.42
N GLU A 95 7.85 12.09 6.87
CA GLU A 95 8.80 11.29 6.07
C GLU A 95 8.30 9.85 5.87
N THR A 96 7.67 9.28 6.91
CA THR A 96 7.02 7.97 6.80
C THR A 96 5.83 8.04 5.84
N THR A 97 5.07 9.13 5.90
CA THR A 97 3.94 9.38 4.99
C THR A 97 4.38 9.40 3.53
N LEU A 98 5.46 10.11 3.19
CA LEU A 98 6.04 10.07 1.83
C LEU A 98 6.46 8.65 1.41
N GLY A 99 6.91 7.83 2.35
CA GLY A 99 7.22 6.42 2.12
C GLY A 99 5.97 5.56 1.84
N PHE A 100 4.85 5.83 2.51
CA PHE A 100 3.56 5.19 2.24
C PHE A 100 3.07 5.50 0.83
N GLU A 101 3.09 6.78 0.44
CA GLU A 101 2.65 7.18 -0.90
C GLU A 101 3.54 6.60 -2.01
N GLN A 102 4.85 6.59 -1.79
CA GLN A 102 5.77 5.93 -2.72
C GLN A 102 5.49 4.43 -2.84
N LEU A 103 5.18 3.76 -1.73
CA LEU A 103 4.78 2.36 -1.74
C LEU A 103 3.51 2.16 -2.57
N ALA A 104 2.46 2.93 -2.27
CA ALA A 104 1.16 2.84 -2.92
C ALA A 104 1.30 2.98 -4.44
N ILE A 105 2.07 3.96 -4.91
CA ILE A 105 2.33 4.15 -6.34
C ILE A 105 3.10 2.97 -6.94
N GLU A 106 4.25 2.61 -6.38
CA GLU A 106 5.20 1.70 -7.05
C GLU A 106 4.75 0.23 -7.00
N VAL A 107 4.12 -0.20 -5.89
CA VAL A 107 3.59 -1.55 -5.78
C VAL A 107 2.30 -1.69 -6.58
N THR A 108 1.40 -0.72 -6.53
CA THR A 108 0.17 -0.75 -7.34
C THR A 108 0.48 -0.66 -8.83
N ALA A 109 1.50 0.10 -9.25
CA ALA A 109 1.99 0.09 -10.64
C ALA A 109 2.49 -1.30 -11.05
N SER A 110 3.33 -1.93 -10.22
CA SER A 110 3.83 -3.29 -10.50
C SER A 110 2.68 -4.29 -10.62
N VAL A 111 1.72 -4.25 -9.68
CA VAL A 111 0.54 -5.10 -9.70
C VAL A 111 -0.29 -4.87 -10.96
N ALA A 112 -0.58 -3.62 -11.31
CA ALA A 112 -1.37 -3.27 -12.50
C ALA A 112 -0.73 -3.73 -13.82
N ILE A 113 0.60 -3.78 -13.90
CA ILE A 113 1.34 -4.24 -15.09
C ILE A 113 1.22 -5.76 -15.26
N HIS A 114 1.20 -6.51 -14.17
CA HIS A 114 1.23 -7.98 -14.18
C HIS A 114 -0.14 -8.62 -13.94
N GLU A 115 -1.16 -7.83 -13.63
CA GLU A 115 -2.52 -8.29 -13.39
C GLU A 115 -3.14 -8.89 -14.67
N PRO A 116 -3.51 -10.19 -14.66
CA PRO A 116 -4.08 -10.85 -15.83
C PRO A 116 -5.54 -10.45 -16.12
N ASP A 117 -6.31 -10.05 -15.11
CA ASP A 117 -7.69 -9.60 -15.31
C ASP A 117 -7.74 -8.10 -15.68
N PRO A 118 -8.24 -7.72 -16.87
CA PRO A 118 -8.25 -6.32 -17.31
C PRO A 118 -9.05 -5.37 -16.41
N TYR A 119 -10.10 -5.86 -15.74
CA TYR A 119 -10.92 -5.07 -14.84
C TYR A 119 -10.20 -4.81 -13.51
N LEU A 120 -9.55 -5.83 -12.93
CA LEU A 120 -8.70 -5.63 -11.76
C LEU A 120 -7.52 -4.73 -12.09
N ALA A 121 -6.88 -4.92 -13.26
CA ALA A 121 -5.79 -4.07 -13.72
C ALA A 121 -6.22 -2.61 -13.84
N GLN A 122 -7.44 -2.35 -14.34
CA GLN A 122 -8.03 -1.02 -14.37
C GLN A 122 -8.29 -0.46 -12.97
N THR A 123 -8.71 -1.32 -12.04
CA THR A 123 -8.96 -0.93 -10.64
C THR A 123 -7.68 -0.44 -9.95
N TYR A 124 -6.58 -1.15 -10.12
CA TYR A 124 -5.27 -0.75 -9.61
C TYR A 124 -4.77 0.55 -10.22
N ARG A 125 -4.86 0.70 -11.56
CA ARG A 125 -4.50 1.97 -12.21
C ARG A 125 -5.35 3.14 -11.73
N PHE A 126 -6.63 2.90 -11.46
CA PHE A 126 -7.55 3.94 -11.04
C PHE A 126 -7.21 4.52 -9.65
N GLY A 127 -6.90 3.68 -8.66
CA GLY A 127 -6.47 4.15 -7.32
C GLY A 127 -5.06 4.72 -7.33
N MET A 128 -4.12 4.12 -8.06
CA MET A 128 -2.73 4.62 -8.20
C MET A 128 -2.66 6.09 -8.66
N LEU A 129 -3.63 6.57 -9.44
CA LEU A 129 -3.70 7.97 -9.87
C LEU A 129 -3.95 8.96 -8.72
N GLU A 130 -4.62 8.49 -7.67
CA GLU A 130 -4.99 9.23 -6.47
C GLU A 130 -3.77 9.30 -5.53
N ASP A 131 -3.16 8.15 -5.22
CA ASP A 131 -1.89 8.05 -4.46
C ASP A 131 -0.79 8.93 -5.07
N PHE A 132 -0.75 9.01 -6.40
CA PHE A 132 0.21 9.85 -7.10
C PHE A 132 0.03 11.35 -6.80
N ASP A 133 -1.20 11.85 -6.70
CA ASP A 133 -1.43 13.22 -6.27
C ASP A 133 -1.17 13.40 -4.78
N HIS A 134 -1.49 12.39 -3.95
CA HIS A 134 -1.23 12.42 -2.51
C HIS A 134 0.26 12.59 -2.22
N LEU A 135 1.15 11.88 -2.93
CA LEU A 135 2.59 12.10 -2.84
C LEU A 135 2.96 13.56 -3.10
N TYR A 136 2.35 14.19 -4.11
CA TYR A 136 2.57 15.61 -4.42
C TYR A 136 2.04 16.53 -3.29
N ARG A 137 0.87 16.26 -2.72
CA ARG A 137 0.29 17.05 -1.62
C ARG A 137 1.11 16.92 -0.34
N TYR A 138 1.53 15.71 0.02
CA TYR A 138 2.40 15.49 1.18
C TYR A 138 3.82 15.99 0.95
N SER A 139 4.31 16.03 -0.30
CA SER A 139 5.56 16.70 -0.65
C SER A 139 5.50 18.21 -0.38
N ALA A 140 4.38 18.85 -0.72
CA ALA A 140 4.14 20.26 -0.38
C ALA A 140 4.06 20.46 1.14
N LEU A 141 3.39 19.55 1.86
CA LEU A 141 3.34 19.59 3.32
C LEU A 141 4.71 19.38 3.96
N TYR A 142 5.54 18.49 3.41
CA TYR A 142 6.90 18.26 3.90
C TYR A 142 7.79 19.49 3.76
N ASP A 143 7.73 20.18 2.61
CA ASP A 143 8.41 21.46 2.40
C ASP A 143 7.91 22.51 3.42
N ARG A 144 6.59 22.59 3.65
CA ARG A 144 6.00 23.51 4.64
C ARG A 144 6.45 23.24 6.08
N LEU A 145 6.48 21.97 6.50
CA LEU A 145 6.76 21.60 7.88
C LEU A 145 8.26 21.58 8.18
N GLU A 146 9.07 21.16 7.20
CA GLU A 146 10.47 20.81 7.42
C GLU A 146 11.46 21.60 6.55
N GLY A 147 11.00 22.25 5.48
CA GLY A 147 11.87 22.95 4.51
C GLY A 147 12.83 22.01 3.79
N GLN A 148 12.45 20.74 3.60
CA GLN A 148 13.31 19.69 3.06
C GLN A 148 12.79 19.16 1.72
N ASP A 149 13.73 18.64 0.91
CA ASP A 149 13.39 18.04 -0.38
C ASP A 149 12.78 16.64 -0.16
N PRO A 150 11.55 16.37 -0.61
CA PRO A 150 10.94 15.04 -0.51
C PRO A 150 11.75 13.94 -1.20
N ASN A 151 12.64 14.28 -2.15
CA ASN A 151 13.55 13.30 -2.76
C ASN A 151 14.63 12.76 -1.82
N ASN A 152 14.86 13.38 -0.65
CA ASN A 152 15.65 12.74 0.40
C ASN A 152 15.01 11.44 0.87
N ILE A 153 13.69 11.33 0.76
CA ILE A 153 12.93 10.13 1.07
C ILE A 153 12.75 9.32 -0.21
N THR A 154 12.10 9.85 -1.24
CA THR A 154 11.72 9.07 -2.44
C THR A 154 12.88 8.70 -3.36
N GLN A 155 14.07 9.29 -3.16
CA GLN A 155 15.29 9.04 -3.93
C GLN A 155 15.12 9.23 -5.46
N SER A 156 14.17 10.08 -5.88
CA SER A 156 13.87 10.36 -7.30
C SER A 156 13.38 9.17 -8.12
N TYR A 157 13.04 8.04 -7.47
CA TYR A 157 12.44 6.90 -8.14
C TYR A 157 11.00 7.20 -8.57
N THR A 158 10.29 8.05 -7.84
CA THR A 158 8.90 8.44 -8.12
C THR A 158 8.83 9.93 -8.45
N ASP A 159 8.07 10.28 -9.49
CA ASP A 159 7.88 11.69 -9.89
C ASP A 159 7.04 12.46 -8.87
N ILE A 160 7.40 13.73 -8.62
CA ILE A 160 6.68 14.62 -7.70
C ILE A 160 6.05 15.76 -8.51
N ILE A 161 4.93 15.44 -9.15
CA ILE A 161 4.10 16.37 -9.92
C ILE A 161 2.62 16.09 -9.63
N PRO A 162 1.70 17.02 -9.90
CA PRO A 162 0.27 16.79 -9.68
C PRO A 162 -0.27 15.57 -10.46
N GLY A 163 -1.15 14.81 -9.82
CA GLY A 163 -1.87 13.66 -10.37
C GLY A 163 -3.32 13.99 -10.71
N ARG A 164 -4.24 13.05 -10.44
CA ARG A 164 -5.68 13.40 -10.36
C ARG A 164 -5.84 14.33 -9.14
N PRO A 165 -6.46 15.51 -9.24
CA PRO A 165 -6.51 16.39 -8.08
C PRO A 165 -7.28 15.76 -6.91
N THR A 166 -6.70 15.72 -5.71
CA THR A 166 -7.34 15.18 -4.49
C THR A 166 -8.76 15.70 -4.25
N ALA A 167 -9.01 16.98 -4.56
CA ALA A 167 -10.33 17.59 -4.45
C ALA A 167 -11.41 16.87 -5.28
N VAL A 168 -11.06 16.15 -6.34
CA VAL A 168 -12.01 15.43 -7.22
C VAL A 168 -12.05 13.92 -7.00
N GLU A 169 -11.35 13.39 -6.00
CA GLU A 169 -11.22 11.95 -5.75
C GLU A 169 -12.35 11.39 -4.88
N HIS A 170 -12.93 12.23 -4.01
CA HIS A 170 -14.00 11.83 -3.08
C HIS A 170 -15.22 11.25 -3.81
N ARG A 171 -15.48 9.97 -3.57
CA ARG A 171 -16.62 9.21 -4.11
C ARG A 171 -17.71 9.02 -3.07
N HIS A 172 -18.93 8.86 -3.56
CA HIS A 172 -20.01 8.32 -2.74
C HIS A 172 -19.70 6.85 -2.41
N PRO A 173 -19.97 6.33 -1.19
CA PRO A 173 -19.55 4.98 -0.79
C PRO A 173 -19.97 3.82 -1.72
N LEU A 174 -21.12 3.93 -2.39
CA LEU A 174 -21.57 2.94 -3.39
C LEU A 174 -20.74 2.93 -4.68
N ASP A 175 -19.98 3.99 -4.96
CA ASP A 175 -19.04 4.11 -6.09
C ASP A 175 -17.63 3.62 -5.72
N ASP A 176 -17.40 3.21 -4.47
CA ASP A 176 -16.15 2.58 -4.07
C ASP A 176 -16.16 1.08 -4.38
N LEU A 177 -17.35 0.45 -4.38
CA LEU A 177 -17.51 -0.99 -4.59
C LEU A 177 -17.08 -1.43 -5.98
N ARG A 178 -16.45 -2.60 -6.06
CA ARG A 178 -16.01 -3.24 -7.30
C ARG A 178 -16.64 -4.61 -7.46
N ARG A 179 -16.58 -5.14 -8.68
CA ARG A 179 -16.94 -6.54 -8.92
C ARG A 179 -15.86 -7.43 -8.29
N PRO A 180 -16.23 -8.41 -7.45
CA PRO A 180 -15.28 -9.40 -6.99
C PRO A 180 -14.81 -10.27 -8.16
N TYR A 181 -13.61 -10.80 -8.06
CA TYR A 181 -13.19 -11.91 -8.92
C TYR A 181 -14.04 -13.16 -8.61
N ASP A 182 -14.15 -14.10 -9.56
CA ASP A 182 -14.78 -15.41 -9.30
C ASP A 182 -13.73 -16.36 -8.70
N CYS A 183 -13.91 -16.78 -7.46
CA CYS A 183 -12.94 -17.58 -6.72
C CYS A 183 -12.60 -18.93 -7.38
N LYS A 184 -13.44 -19.45 -8.28
CA LYS A 184 -13.23 -20.73 -8.96
C LYS A 184 -12.46 -20.58 -10.27
N THR A 185 -12.54 -19.41 -10.91
CA THR A 185 -11.96 -19.21 -12.24
C THR A 185 -10.90 -18.14 -12.31
N ALA A 186 -10.79 -17.27 -11.30
CA ALA A 186 -9.78 -16.23 -11.26
C ALA A 186 -8.38 -16.83 -11.27
N ASP A 187 -7.46 -16.13 -11.95
CA ASP A 187 -6.05 -16.47 -11.87
C ASP A 187 -5.58 -16.31 -10.41
N PRO A 188 -4.82 -17.27 -9.85
CA PRO A 188 -4.31 -17.14 -8.49
C PRO A 188 -3.57 -15.82 -8.25
N LEU A 189 -2.87 -15.28 -9.25
CA LEU A 189 -2.17 -14.00 -9.13
C LEU A 189 -3.14 -12.85 -8.84
N SER A 190 -4.32 -12.82 -9.48
CA SER A 190 -5.35 -11.81 -9.21
C SER A 190 -5.79 -11.82 -7.74
N LYS A 191 -5.87 -13.00 -7.12
CA LYS A 191 -6.20 -13.14 -5.69
C LYS A 191 -5.10 -12.57 -4.81
N LEU A 192 -3.83 -12.91 -5.11
CA LEU A 192 -2.66 -12.42 -4.37
C LEU A 192 -2.53 -10.91 -4.50
N HIS A 193 -2.75 -10.34 -5.68
CA HIS A 193 -2.74 -8.90 -5.93
C HIS A 193 -3.82 -8.17 -5.14
N ALA A 194 -5.07 -8.66 -5.15
CA ALA A 194 -6.16 -8.04 -4.40
C ALA A 194 -5.85 -8.00 -2.89
N MET A 195 -5.35 -9.10 -2.32
CA MET A 195 -4.97 -9.15 -0.91
C MET A 195 -3.76 -8.26 -0.58
N THR A 196 -2.74 -8.25 -1.45
CA THR A 196 -1.52 -7.44 -1.27
C THR A 196 -1.84 -5.95 -1.21
N ILE A 197 -2.61 -5.44 -2.17
CA ILE A 197 -2.96 -4.03 -2.22
C ILE A 197 -3.92 -3.67 -1.09
N THR A 198 -4.95 -4.47 -0.83
CA THR A 198 -5.88 -4.22 0.29
C THR A 198 -5.15 -4.11 1.63
N ALA A 199 -4.19 -5.00 1.89
CA ALA A 199 -3.40 -4.97 3.12
C ALA A 199 -2.53 -3.72 3.23
N SER A 200 -1.95 -3.25 2.11
CA SER A 200 -1.18 -2.01 2.09
C SER A 200 -2.03 -0.77 2.41
N GLU A 201 -3.22 -0.66 1.82
CA GLU A 201 -4.13 0.48 2.05
C GLU A 201 -4.65 0.54 3.48
N PHE A 202 -4.99 -0.61 4.06
CA PHE A 202 -5.40 -0.68 5.45
C PHE A 202 -4.36 -0.08 6.40
N MET A 203 -3.08 -0.28 6.11
CA MET A 203 -2.02 0.29 6.93
C MET A 203 -1.86 1.79 6.73
N THR A 204 -1.91 2.25 5.48
CA THR A 204 -1.86 3.67 5.15
C THR A 204 -2.97 4.43 5.87
N HIS A 205 -4.22 3.94 5.76
CA HIS A 205 -5.38 4.45 6.47
C HIS A 205 -5.15 4.50 8.00
N ASP A 206 -4.81 3.37 8.62
CA ASP A 206 -4.62 3.28 10.08
C ASP A 206 -3.50 4.22 10.57
N TYR A 207 -2.45 4.39 9.77
CA TYR A 207 -1.37 5.31 10.06
C TYR A 207 -1.87 6.76 10.08
N TYR A 208 -2.58 7.22 9.03
CA TYR A 208 -3.11 8.59 8.96
C TYR A 208 -4.11 8.90 10.05
N MET A 209 -5.00 7.96 10.37
CA MET A 209 -5.94 8.09 11.48
C MET A 209 -5.24 8.21 12.84
N THR A 210 -4.07 7.59 12.99
CA THR A 210 -3.27 7.64 14.23
C THR A 210 -2.47 8.94 14.33
N VAL A 211 -1.78 9.35 13.26
CA VAL A 211 -0.82 10.45 13.32
C VAL A 211 -1.42 11.81 12.99
N GLY A 212 -2.44 11.89 12.13
CA GLY A 212 -3.10 13.13 11.72
C GLY A 212 -3.53 14.00 12.90
N PRO A 213 -4.18 13.44 13.95
CA PRO A 213 -4.58 14.18 15.13
C PRO A 213 -3.43 14.73 15.99
N THR A 214 -2.18 14.30 15.76
CA THR A 214 -1.02 14.70 16.57
C THR A 214 -0.33 15.97 16.06
N PHE A 215 -0.62 16.40 14.82
CA PHE A 215 -0.05 17.62 14.26
C PHE A 215 -0.62 18.88 14.93
N THR A 216 0.27 19.86 15.14
CA THR A 216 -0.09 21.21 15.61
C THR A 216 -0.47 22.14 14.46
N ASP A 217 0.08 21.95 13.27
CA ASP A 217 -0.27 22.72 12.07
C ASP A 217 -1.70 22.33 11.61
N PRO A 218 -2.64 23.30 11.51
CA PRO A 218 -4.02 23.00 11.15
C PRO A 218 -4.18 22.51 9.71
N VAL A 219 -3.34 22.97 8.77
CA VAL A 219 -3.36 22.50 7.37
C VAL A 219 -2.90 21.05 7.30
N ALA A 220 -1.87 20.67 8.08
CA ALA A 220 -1.46 19.28 8.20
C ALA A 220 -2.62 18.40 8.67
N ARG A 221 -3.27 18.79 9.78
CA ARG A 221 -4.41 18.03 10.33
C ARG A 221 -5.54 17.85 9.31
N GLN A 222 -5.85 18.90 8.56
CA GLN A 222 -6.90 18.86 7.54
C GLN A 222 -6.50 18.01 6.34
N LEU A 223 -5.24 18.08 5.89
CA LEU A 223 -4.75 17.25 4.79
C LEU A 223 -4.78 15.76 5.14
N TYR A 224 -4.27 15.38 6.31
CA TYR A 224 -4.35 14.00 6.78
C TYR A 224 -5.80 13.52 6.93
N ALA A 225 -6.72 14.38 7.36
CA ALA A 225 -8.14 14.01 7.45
C ALA A 225 -8.80 13.83 6.07
N GLU A 226 -8.46 14.68 5.09
CA GLU A 226 -8.97 14.57 3.72
C GLU A 226 -8.48 13.28 3.06
N ILE A 227 -7.17 13.03 3.09
CA ILE A 227 -6.57 11.87 2.43
C ILE A 227 -6.91 10.57 3.18
N ALA A 228 -6.95 10.55 4.52
CA ALA A 228 -7.44 9.37 5.25
C ALA A 228 -8.86 8.96 4.85
N SER A 229 -9.72 9.92 4.50
CA SER A 229 -11.06 9.62 3.97
C SER A 229 -11.02 8.97 2.58
N ILE A 230 -9.95 9.16 1.81
CA ILE A 230 -9.71 8.54 0.51
C ILE A 230 -9.08 7.16 0.70
N GLU A 231 -8.19 6.99 1.68
CA GLU A 231 -7.67 5.64 1.99
C GLU A 231 -8.77 4.67 2.44
N GLU A 232 -9.80 5.14 3.15
CA GLU A 232 -10.97 4.30 3.45
C GLU A 232 -11.73 3.90 2.16
N GLN A 233 -11.78 4.77 1.15
CA GLN A 233 -12.33 4.45 -0.17
C GLN A 233 -11.46 3.40 -0.87
N HIS A 234 -10.13 3.49 -0.78
CA HIS A 234 -9.21 2.50 -1.33
C HIS A 234 -9.36 1.13 -0.65
N VAL A 235 -9.46 1.10 0.69
CA VAL A 235 -9.75 -0.11 1.46
C VAL A 235 -11.05 -0.77 0.99
N THR A 236 -12.12 0.01 0.83
CA THR A 236 -13.41 -0.50 0.32
C THR A 236 -13.27 -1.00 -1.13
N GLN A 237 -12.60 -0.23 -1.98
CA GLN A 237 -12.39 -0.55 -3.39
C GLN A 237 -11.67 -1.88 -3.57
N TYR A 238 -10.45 -2.00 -3.06
CA TYR A 238 -9.66 -3.20 -3.25
C TYR A 238 -10.18 -4.37 -2.41
N GLY A 239 -10.71 -4.09 -1.22
CA GLY A 239 -11.34 -5.11 -0.38
C GLY A 239 -12.52 -5.80 -1.05
N SER A 240 -13.32 -5.05 -1.83
CA SER A 240 -14.46 -5.59 -2.58
C SER A 240 -14.08 -6.45 -3.79
N LEU A 241 -12.80 -6.48 -4.20
CA LEU A 241 -12.32 -7.40 -5.23
C LEU A 241 -12.28 -8.85 -4.74
N MET A 242 -12.16 -9.08 -3.43
CA MET A 242 -12.13 -10.42 -2.85
C MET A 242 -13.50 -11.09 -2.90
N ASP A 243 -13.54 -12.36 -3.33
CA ASP A 243 -14.80 -13.07 -3.51
C ASP A 243 -15.46 -13.39 -2.15
N PRO A 244 -16.71 -12.95 -1.91
CA PRO A 244 -17.43 -13.24 -0.67
C PRO A 244 -17.76 -14.73 -0.50
N GLY A 245 -17.73 -15.52 -1.57
CA GLY A 245 -18.01 -16.95 -1.61
C GLY A 245 -16.89 -17.87 -1.10
N GLU A 246 -15.66 -17.35 -0.90
CA GLU A 246 -14.57 -18.15 -0.32
C GLU A 246 -14.83 -18.48 1.16
N SER A 247 -14.52 -19.71 1.58
CA SER A 247 -14.59 -20.15 2.96
C SER A 247 -13.55 -19.42 3.84
N LEU A 248 -13.69 -19.53 5.17
CA LEU A 248 -12.69 -18.98 6.09
C LEU A 248 -11.32 -19.66 5.92
N LEU A 249 -11.25 -20.96 5.65
CA LEU A 249 -9.97 -21.63 5.42
C LEU A 249 -9.39 -21.33 4.04
N GLU A 250 -10.22 -21.14 3.01
CA GLU A 250 -9.76 -20.65 1.70
C GLU A 250 -9.12 -19.27 1.84
N LYS A 251 -9.83 -18.34 2.50
CA LYS A 251 -9.31 -16.99 2.77
C LYS A 251 -8.03 -17.06 3.59
N TRP A 252 -8.01 -17.81 4.69
CA TRP A 252 -6.80 -17.94 5.50
C TRP A 252 -5.62 -18.49 4.68
N MET A 253 -5.83 -19.57 3.93
CA MET A 253 -4.79 -20.19 3.11
C MET A 253 -4.26 -19.26 2.00
N LEU A 254 -5.13 -18.44 1.40
CA LEU A 254 -4.73 -17.42 0.43
C LEU A 254 -3.91 -16.29 1.07
N HIS A 255 -4.24 -15.86 2.29
CA HIS A 255 -3.42 -14.90 3.03
C HIS A 255 -2.03 -15.45 3.30
N GLU A 256 -1.90 -16.70 3.77
CA GLU A 256 -0.58 -17.32 3.98
C GLU A 256 0.22 -17.39 2.66
N ALA A 257 -0.43 -17.71 1.54
CA ALA A 257 0.24 -17.73 0.23
C ALA A 257 0.66 -16.33 -0.24
N MET A 258 -0.13 -15.30 0.07
CA MET A 258 0.19 -13.90 -0.18
C MET A 258 1.37 -13.42 0.68
N GLU A 259 1.45 -13.85 1.95
CA GLU A 259 2.56 -13.59 2.85
C GLU A 259 3.86 -14.22 2.29
N VAL A 260 3.83 -15.50 1.89
CA VAL A 260 4.97 -16.15 1.21
C VAL A 260 5.37 -15.40 -0.07
N TYR A 261 4.42 -15.03 -0.93
CA TYR A 261 4.69 -14.35 -2.19
C TYR A 261 5.40 -13.00 -2.00
N ASN A 262 4.92 -12.19 -1.06
CA ASN A 262 5.49 -10.87 -0.82
C ASN A 262 6.83 -10.94 -0.08
N TYR A 263 7.02 -11.85 0.88
CA TYR A 263 8.35 -12.09 1.47
C TYR A 263 9.35 -12.62 0.45
N TYR A 264 8.92 -13.51 -0.45
CA TYR A 264 9.78 -14.03 -1.52
C TYR A 264 10.17 -12.92 -2.51
N SER A 265 9.23 -12.01 -2.82
CA SER A 265 9.50 -10.81 -3.62
C SER A 265 10.51 -9.89 -2.94
N CYS A 266 10.37 -9.66 -1.63
CA CYS A 266 11.34 -8.90 -0.85
C CYS A 266 12.73 -9.55 -0.88
N LEU A 267 12.81 -10.86 -0.63
CA LEU A 267 14.05 -11.63 -0.63
C LEU A 267 14.77 -11.57 -1.99
N ALA A 268 14.02 -11.72 -3.09
CA ALA A 268 14.57 -11.75 -4.44
C ALA A 268 15.35 -10.47 -4.77
N TYR A 269 14.81 -9.31 -4.37
CA TYR A 269 15.31 -8.01 -4.81
C TYR A 269 15.93 -7.11 -3.72
N GLU A 270 15.88 -7.51 -2.44
CA GLU A 270 16.55 -6.77 -1.37
C GLU A 270 18.07 -6.76 -1.57
N THR A 271 18.65 -5.56 -1.48
CA THR A 271 20.08 -5.29 -1.67
C THR A 271 20.79 -5.15 -0.33
N ASN A 272 20.10 -4.73 0.74
CA ASN A 272 20.69 -4.66 2.07
C ASN A 272 20.78 -6.08 2.66
N PRO A 273 22.00 -6.63 2.85
CA PRO A 273 22.19 -8.03 3.24
C PRO A 273 21.56 -8.35 4.61
N ARG A 274 21.57 -7.39 5.54
CA ARG A 274 21.04 -7.58 6.89
C ARG A 274 19.51 -7.63 6.92
N ILE A 275 18.88 -6.85 6.05
CA ILE A 275 17.42 -6.85 5.90
C ILE A 275 16.99 -8.08 5.07
N LYS A 276 17.78 -8.47 4.07
CA LYS A 276 17.56 -9.69 3.28
C LYS A 276 17.53 -10.96 4.12
N GLU A 277 18.37 -11.06 5.16
CA GLU A 277 18.33 -12.17 6.13
C GLU A 277 16.99 -12.28 6.87
N VAL A 278 16.32 -11.14 7.12
CA VAL A 278 14.98 -11.12 7.72
C VAL A 278 13.97 -11.70 6.73
N TRP A 279 14.00 -11.24 5.48
CA TRP A 279 13.11 -11.75 4.43
C TRP A 279 13.28 -13.25 4.19
N GLN A 280 14.52 -13.75 4.14
CA GLN A 280 14.76 -15.19 3.98
C GLN A 280 14.10 -16.00 5.10
N ARG A 281 14.28 -15.57 6.35
CA ARG A 281 13.70 -16.26 7.49
C ARG A 281 12.17 -16.25 7.43
N PHE A 282 11.57 -15.14 7.01
CA PHE A 282 10.11 -15.03 6.97
C PHE A 282 9.50 -15.77 5.77
N VAL A 283 10.20 -15.90 4.64
CA VAL A 283 9.83 -16.90 3.62
C VAL A 283 9.77 -18.30 4.23
N ASP A 284 10.78 -18.69 5.01
CA ASP A 284 10.82 -20.01 5.62
C ASP A 284 9.68 -20.20 6.65
N TYR A 285 9.35 -19.17 7.43
CA TYR A 285 8.30 -19.24 8.45
C TYR A 285 6.90 -19.28 7.83
N GLU A 286 6.62 -18.42 6.86
CA GLU A 286 5.34 -18.40 6.17
C GLU A 286 5.07 -19.67 5.37
N LEU A 287 6.09 -20.30 4.81
CA LEU A 287 5.91 -21.63 4.20
C LEU A 287 5.45 -22.68 5.23
N GLY A 288 5.93 -22.57 6.47
CA GLY A 288 5.47 -23.41 7.57
C GLY A 288 4.02 -23.13 7.97
N HIS A 289 3.60 -21.87 7.96
CA HIS A 289 2.22 -21.47 8.23
C HIS A 289 1.27 -21.94 7.12
N LEU A 290 1.65 -21.70 5.87
CA LEU A 290 0.92 -22.16 4.70
C LEU A 290 0.69 -23.68 4.73
N HIS A 291 1.74 -24.47 4.98
CA HIS A 291 1.62 -25.93 5.07
C HIS A 291 0.74 -26.37 6.23
N TYR A 292 0.81 -25.67 7.36
CA TYR A 292 -0.07 -25.92 8.49
C TYR A 292 -1.55 -25.72 8.11
N VAL A 293 -1.87 -24.62 7.43
CA VAL A 293 -3.25 -24.33 6.99
C VAL A 293 -3.70 -25.28 5.88
N MET A 294 -2.81 -25.69 4.97
CA MET A 294 -3.11 -26.72 3.96
C MET A 294 -3.58 -28.04 4.60
N GLU A 295 -2.94 -28.48 5.69
CA GLU A 295 -3.35 -29.69 6.40
C GLU A 295 -4.69 -29.51 7.15
N LEU A 296 -4.95 -28.31 7.70
CA LEU A 296 -6.27 -28.00 8.26
C LEU A 296 -7.36 -28.02 7.19
N PHE A 297 -7.10 -27.46 6.01
CA PHE A 297 -8.04 -27.48 4.90
C PHE A 297 -8.39 -28.91 4.47
N LYS A 298 -7.39 -29.78 4.32
CA LYS A 298 -7.61 -31.21 4.02
C LYS A 298 -8.42 -31.92 5.09
N THR A 299 -8.15 -31.66 6.36
CA THR A 299 -8.76 -32.40 7.46
C THR A 299 -10.15 -31.88 7.84
N MET A 300 -10.37 -30.57 7.77
CA MET A 300 -11.62 -29.93 8.17
C MET A 300 -12.61 -29.78 7.00
N GLU A 301 -12.14 -29.39 5.82
CA GLU A 301 -13.00 -29.23 4.63
C GLU A 301 -12.98 -30.44 3.69
N GLN A 302 -12.06 -31.39 3.86
CA GLN A 302 -11.95 -32.58 3.01
C GLN A 302 -11.73 -32.24 1.53
N ARG A 303 -10.97 -31.17 1.27
CA ARG A 303 -10.67 -30.63 -0.06
C ARG A 303 -9.16 -30.55 -0.30
N ASP A 304 -8.76 -30.52 -1.56
CA ASP A 304 -7.34 -30.40 -1.94
C ASP A 304 -6.93 -28.92 -1.97
N PRO A 305 -5.89 -28.49 -1.23
CA PRO A 305 -5.37 -27.13 -1.32
C PRO A 305 -5.01 -26.67 -2.74
N ALA A 306 -4.68 -27.60 -3.65
CA ALA A 306 -4.42 -27.30 -5.05
C ALA A 306 -5.66 -26.80 -5.82
N GLU A 307 -6.86 -26.88 -5.25
CA GLU A 307 -8.07 -26.22 -5.77
C GLU A 307 -8.05 -24.70 -5.62
N VAL A 308 -7.28 -24.18 -4.65
CA VAL A 308 -7.32 -22.77 -4.23
C VAL A 308 -5.99 -22.07 -4.55
N LEU A 309 -4.88 -22.77 -4.33
CA LEU A 309 -3.54 -22.20 -4.40
C LEU A 309 -2.86 -22.40 -5.77
N PRO A 310 -2.01 -21.45 -6.19
CA PRO A 310 -1.14 -21.69 -7.32
C PRO A 310 -0.11 -22.77 -6.97
N ARG A 311 0.22 -23.65 -7.94
CA ARG A 311 1.28 -24.64 -7.74
C ARG A 311 2.66 -24.00 -7.59
N THR A 312 2.93 -22.96 -8.35
CA THR A 312 4.17 -22.19 -8.33
C THR A 312 3.84 -20.72 -8.21
N LEU A 313 4.60 -20.01 -7.39
CA LEU A 313 4.43 -18.56 -7.31
C LEU A 313 4.75 -17.89 -8.65
N PRO A 314 4.01 -16.83 -8.99
CA PRO A 314 4.29 -16.02 -10.18
C PRO A 314 5.61 -15.25 -10.02
N GLU A 315 6.00 -14.50 -11.05
CA GLU A 315 7.19 -13.66 -11.00
C GLU A 315 7.12 -12.72 -9.77
N PRO A 316 8.18 -12.60 -8.97
CA PRO A 316 8.14 -11.78 -7.77
C PRO A 316 8.12 -10.28 -8.11
N ILE A 317 7.49 -9.47 -7.25
CA ILE A 317 7.47 -8.02 -7.37
C ILE A 317 8.90 -7.48 -7.29
N ALA A 318 9.33 -6.74 -8.32
CA ALA A 318 10.72 -6.28 -8.43
C ALA A 318 11.08 -5.12 -7.47
N PHE A 319 10.08 -4.35 -7.01
CA PHE A 319 10.24 -3.10 -6.27
C PHE A 319 11.30 -2.19 -6.93
N LYS A 320 10.91 -1.65 -8.07
CA LYS A 320 11.68 -0.71 -8.90
C LYS A 320 10.79 0.44 -9.30
N GLU A 321 11.36 1.46 -9.93
CA GLU A 321 10.61 2.60 -10.44
C GLU A 321 9.72 2.25 -11.63
N HIS A 322 8.51 2.83 -11.68
CA HIS A 322 7.54 2.66 -12.76
C HIS A 322 7.16 3.96 -13.48
N ARG A 323 8.05 4.97 -13.47
CA ARG A 323 7.77 6.33 -13.99
C ARG A 323 7.16 6.36 -15.39
N GLU A 324 7.66 5.58 -16.34
CA GLU A 324 7.13 5.56 -17.71
C GLU A 324 5.69 5.05 -17.76
N PHE A 325 5.39 4.00 -17.01
CA PHE A 325 4.05 3.45 -16.89
C PHE A 325 3.11 4.44 -16.23
N VAL A 326 3.49 5.00 -15.07
CA VAL A 326 2.68 5.96 -14.32
C VAL A 326 2.36 7.20 -15.17
N ARG A 327 3.34 7.76 -15.88
CA ARG A 327 3.13 8.90 -16.80
C ARG A 327 2.13 8.57 -17.91
N LYS A 328 2.22 7.36 -18.48
CA LYS A 328 1.26 6.91 -19.50
C LYS A 328 -0.15 6.85 -18.93
N VAL A 329 -0.34 6.24 -17.76
CA VAL A 329 -1.65 6.15 -17.10
C VAL A 329 -2.20 7.54 -16.77
N LEU A 330 -1.39 8.43 -16.18
CA LEU A 330 -1.77 9.83 -15.94
C LEU A 330 -2.26 10.53 -17.21
N SER A 331 -1.55 10.37 -18.34
CA SER A 331 -1.92 11.01 -19.60
C SER A 331 -3.20 10.48 -20.24
N GLN A 332 -3.64 9.28 -19.86
CA GLN A 332 -4.74 8.56 -20.51
C GLN A 332 -5.99 8.44 -19.63
N GLU A 333 -5.83 8.37 -18.31
CA GLU A 333 -6.86 7.87 -17.39
C GLU A 333 -7.19 8.86 -16.24
N VAL A 334 -6.52 10.03 -16.16
CA VAL A 334 -6.76 11.03 -15.08
C VAL A 334 -8.22 11.50 -14.98
N ASP A 335 -8.92 11.54 -16.10
CA ASP A 335 -10.32 11.96 -16.22
C ASP A 335 -11.34 10.84 -16.03
N MET A 336 -10.89 9.62 -15.73
CA MET A 336 -11.76 8.50 -15.41
C MET A 336 -12.47 8.72 -14.07
N ARG A 337 -13.71 8.26 -13.96
CA ARG A 337 -14.55 8.31 -12.76
C ARG A 337 -15.24 6.98 -12.54
N SER A 338 -15.70 6.75 -11.31
CA SER A 338 -16.52 5.58 -10.99
C SER A 338 -18.00 5.90 -11.09
N ASP A 339 -18.76 5.00 -11.71
CA ASP A 339 -20.23 4.93 -11.66
C ASP A 339 -20.62 3.52 -11.22
N GLY A 340 -20.93 3.38 -9.93
CA GLY A 340 -21.11 2.09 -9.28
C GLY A 340 -19.81 1.28 -9.35
N THR A 341 -19.86 0.10 -9.98
CA THR A 341 -18.68 -0.75 -10.15
C THR A 341 -17.89 -0.48 -11.42
N GLU A 342 -18.37 0.43 -12.28
CA GLU A 342 -17.78 0.69 -13.60
C GLU A 342 -16.90 1.93 -13.61
N TYR A 343 -16.07 2.00 -14.64
CA TYR A 343 -15.20 3.13 -14.94
C TYR A 343 -15.65 3.84 -16.22
N VAL A 344 -15.91 5.14 -16.11
CA VAL A 344 -16.39 5.98 -17.21
C VAL A 344 -15.55 7.24 -17.33
N ASP A 345 -15.58 7.91 -18.49
CA ASP A 345 -15.02 9.25 -18.61
C ASP A 345 -15.88 10.25 -17.80
N LYS A 346 -15.25 11.26 -17.17
CA LYS A 346 -15.97 12.28 -16.38
C LYS A 346 -17.11 12.97 -17.14
N SER A 347 -17.03 13.07 -18.48
CA SER A 347 -18.08 13.67 -19.31
C SER A 347 -19.36 12.85 -19.40
N GLN A 348 -19.31 11.58 -19.00
CA GLN A 348 -20.45 10.67 -19.02
C GLN A 348 -21.27 10.70 -17.73
N LEU A 349 -20.72 11.27 -16.64
CA LEU A 349 -21.45 11.37 -15.38
C LEU A 349 -22.56 12.43 -15.49
N PRO A 350 -23.80 12.12 -15.08
CA PRO A 350 -24.86 13.12 -15.06
C PRO A 350 -24.56 14.19 -14.00
N PRO A 351 -25.00 15.46 -14.19
CA PRO A 351 -24.69 16.54 -13.25
C PRO A 351 -25.18 16.32 -11.81
N ASP A 352 -26.21 15.50 -11.62
CA ASP A 352 -26.79 15.11 -10.34
C ASP A 352 -26.28 13.75 -9.84
N HIS A 353 -25.20 13.23 -10.42
CA HIS A 353 -24.57 11.99 -9.97
C HIS A 353 -24.21 12.05 -8.48
N ARG A 354 -24.51 10.98 -7.75
CA ARG A 354 -24.35 10.91 -6.28
C ARG A 354 -22.94 11.32 -5.80
N THR A 355 -21.89 10.91 -6.50
CA THR A 355 -20.51 11.28 -6.19
C THR A 355 -20.29 12.79 -6.35
N LEU A 356 -20.83 13.42 -7.40
CA LEU A 356 -20.67 14.86 -7.62
C LEU A 356 -21.39 15.68 -6.52
N VAL A 357 -22.58 15.24 -6.10
CA VAL A 357 -23.32 15.86 -5.00
C VAL A 357 -22.54 15.73 -3.68
N TYR A 358 -22.05 14.53 -3.37
CA TYR A 358 -21.27 14.26 -2.17
C TYR A 358 -19.98 15.09 -2.11
N GLN A 359 -19.22 15.09 -3.22
CA GLN A 359 -17.99 15.86 -3.36
C GLN A 359 -18.22 17.37 -3.26
N SER A 360 -19.30 17.89 -3.86
CA SER A 360 -19.65 19.31 -3.76
C SER A 360 -19.94 19.72 -2.32
N GLN A 361 -20.52 18.84 -1.50
CA GLN A 361 -20.75 19.11 -0.09
C GLN A 361 -19.45 19.11 0.72
N LEU A 362 -18.60 18.09 0.54
CA LEU A 362 -17.31 18.01 1.24
C LEU A 362 -16.42 19.21 0.94
N ASN A 363 -16.37 19.64 -0.32
CA ASN A 363 -15.53 20.76 -0.77
C ASN A 363 -16.20 22.13 -0.67
N SER A 364 -17.38 22.25 -0.05
CA SER A 364 -18.17 23.49 -0.05
C SER A 364 -17.47 24.69 0.60
N GLU A 365 -16.49 24.44 1.48
CA GLU A 365 -15.66 25.46 2.14
C GLU A 365 -14.18 25.41 1.70
N GLY A 366 -13.90 24.73 0.59
CA GLY A 366 -12.55 24.54 0.04
C GLY A 366 -11.98 23.15 0.30
N SER A 367 -10.82 22.86 -0.31
CA SER A 367 -10.11 21.59 -0.18
C SER A 367 -8.78 21.77 0.57
N PRO A 368 -8.51 20.97 1.62
CA PRO A 368 -7.24 20.99 2.35
C PRO A 368 -6.01 20.74 1.48
N SER A 369 -6.09 19.81 0.53
CA SER A 369 -5.01 19.47 -0.42
C SER A 369 -4.65 20.62 -1.35
N GLU A 370 -5.63 21.37 -1.84
CA GLU A 370 -5.37 22.59 -2.60
C GLU A 370 -4.75 23.68 -1.73
N THR A 371 -5.15 23.77 -0.45
CA THR A 371 -4.56 24.72 0.51
C THR A 371 -3.11 24.35 0.85
N ALA A 372 -2.84 23.07 1.09
CA ALA A 372 -1.52 22.56 1.44
C ALA A 372 -0.50 22.72 0.30
N ALA A 373 -0.95 22.53 -0.95
CA ALA A 373 -0.11 22.69 -2.14
C ALA A 373 -0.15 24.10 -2.76
N ALA A 374 -0.84 25.07 -2.13
CA ALA A 374 -1.02 26.40 -2.69
C ALA A 374 0.33 27.10 -2.97
N GLY A 375 0.63 27.32 -4.25
CA GLY A 375 1.89 27.94 -4.70
C GLY A 375 3.11 27.02 -4.67
N TYR A 376 2.95 25.76 -4.28
CA TYR A 376 4.02 24.76 -4.30
C TYR A 376 4.34 24.34 -5.74
N LYS A 377 5.62 24.39 -6.09
CA LYS A 377 6.16 23.79 -7.31
C LYS A 377 7.45 23.10 -6.91
N TRP A 378 7.45 21.77 -6.97
CA TRP A 378 8.65 21.01 -6.65
C TRP A 378 9.80 21.43 -7.58
N ARG A 379 10.96 21.66 -6.97
CA ARG A 379 12.24 21.90 -7.63
C ARG A 379 13.32 21.29 -6.73
N PRO A 380 14.44 20.78 -7.27
CA PRO A 380 15.55 20.34 -6.42
C PRO A 380 16.00 21.45 -5.45
N GLY A 381 16.02 21.19 -4.14
CA GLY A 381 16.51 22.11 -3.10
C GLY A 381 15.60 23.32 -2.77
N THR A 382 14.30 23.10 -2.56
CA THR A 382 13.31 24.16 -2.27
C THR A 382 13.57 24.93 -0.95
N GLU A 383 12.93 26.10 -0.83
CA GLU A 383 13.37 27.34 -0.17
C GLU A 383 14.66 28.00 -0.71
N LEU A 384 15.79 27.29 -0.79
CA LEU A 384 17.07 27.87 -1.20
C LEU A 384 17.08 28.28 -2.68
N ALA A 385 16.50 27.47 -3.57
CA ALA A 385 16.37 27.78 -4.99
C ALA A 385 15.45 29.00 -5.25
N ALA A 386 14.32 29.09 -4.56
CA ALA A 386 13.38 30.21 -4.69
C ALA A 386 13.94 31.52 -4.09
N LYS A 387 14.76 31.41 -3.03
CA LYS A 387 15.49 32.56 -2.47
C LYS A 387 16.63 33.00 -3.40
N ALA A 388 17.33 32.07 -4.05
CA ALA A 388 18.36 32.38 -5.03
C ALA A 388 17.79 33.09 -6.27
N GLU A 389 16.64 32.67 -6.80
CA GLU A 389 15.96 33.40 -7.89
C GLU A 389 15.48 34.79 -7.46
N ARG A 390 14.88 34.90 -6.26
CA ARG A 390 14.49 36.21 -5.71
C ARG A 390 15.70 37.12 -5.51
N MET A 391 16.81 36.61 -4.98
CA MET A 391 18.04 37.37 -4.81
C MET A 391 18.72 37.71 -6.14
N GLY A 392 18.71 36.81 -7.13
CA GLY A 392 19.20 37.06 -8.48
C GLY A 392 18.39 38.13 -9.20
N SER A 393 17.06 38.09 -9.06
CA SER A 393 16.16 39.13 -9.62
C SER A 393 16.35 40.51 -8.98
N VAL A 394 16.73 40.56 -7.69
CA VAL A 394 17.05 41.80 -6.97
C VAL A 394 18.43 42.34 -7.38
N LEU A 395 19.39 41.47 -7.69
CA LEU A 395 20.71 41.84 -8.20
C LEU A 395 20.68 42.30 -9.68
N GLU A 396 19.75 41.80 -10.49
CA GLU A 396 19.61 42.18 -11.91
C GLU A 396 18.74 43.43 -12.18
N GLY A 397 18.26 44.12 -11.14
CA GLY A 397 17.80 45.50 -11.29
C GLY A 397 16.58 45.70 -12.21
N ARG A 398 15.54 44.86 -12.12
CA ARG A 398 14.21 45.20 -12.68
C ARG A 398 13.24 45.58 -11.56
N ARG A 399 13.16 46.89 -11.28
CA ARG A 399 11.95 47.47 -10.66
C ARG A 399 10.81 47.36 -11.68
N LEU A 400 9.80 46.55 -11.38
CA LEU A 400 8.50 46.68 -12.02
C LEU A 400 7.76 47.86 -11.37
N GLN A 401 7.22 48.75 -12.21
CA GLN A 401 6.42 49.90 -11.82
C GLN A 401 5.08 49.49 -11.21
#